data_AF-A0A959ZJB7-F1
#
_entry.id   AF-A0A959ZJB7-F1
#
_cell.length_a   1.000
_cell.length_b   1.000
_cell.length_c   1.000
_cell.angle_alpha   90.00
_cell.angle_beta   90.00
_cell.angle_gamma   90.00
#
_symmetry.space_group_name_H-M   'P 1'
#
loop_
_entity.id
_entity.type
_entity.pdbx_description
1 polymer ?
#
loop_
_entity_poly.entity_id
_entity_poly.type
_entity_poly.pdbx_seq_one_letter_code
_entity_poly.pdbx_strand_id
1 'polypeptide(L)'
;MNEEKKSGLTRRQALTAAGTLGAGAALAGSGVLGKLGDEAESDLAPGVAEAASCVLTPSMTEGPYFVDELIKRSDIRDGQAGVPLQLTINVFNADDSCDAYSGAIVDIWQCNAQGSYSDISNSGNGNTAGETWLRGLQETDSNGQVKFTTIYPGWYQGRTIHIHMKVRTFSGSTRTYNFNTQLFFSESITNQVLNNVAAYSRSQTRGTTNSNDGIFDSDMIVPLTGNYSDGYSGSIDIGLQDLPAEGSTDQPDTTTPDDSNSDDSVAARLASVKTLSRHNGQRRVIATVRNREKARIDARLLRGGKLLARKRTGMLAAGRHPANLRVGRNVAAGSAVLKVIVTDSAGNRKVIQRRVRIPRRKS
;
A
#
# COMPACT_ATOMS: atom_id res chain seq x y z
N MET A 1 -29.44 -22.73 30.11
CA MET A 1 -29.00 -23.74 29.13
C MET A 1 -29.65 -23.40 27.80
N ASN A 2 -28.99 -23.20 26.68
CA ASN A 2 -27.57 -23.04 26.35
C ASN A 2 -27.49 -22.15 25.10
N GLU A 3 -26.40 -21.42 25.00
CA GLU A 3 -25.90 -20.68 23.84
C GLU A 3 -25.91 -21.51 22.54
N GLU A 4 -26.43 -20.93 21.46
CA GLU A 4 -26.21 -21.42 20.10
C GLU A 4 -24.94 -20.76 19.52
N LYS A 5 -23.84 -21.53 19.52
CA LYS A 5 -22.54 -21.17 18.96
C LYS A 5 -22.60 -21.25 17.43
N LYS A 6 -22.50 -20.12 16.73
CA LYS A 6 -22.19 -20.10 15.30
C LYS A 6 -20.73 -20.56 15.10
N SER A 7 -20.52 -21.79 14.64
CA SER A 7 -19.21 -22.25 14.19
C SER A 7 -18.95 -21.70 12.78
N GLY A 8 -17.89 -20.91 12.66
CA GLY A 8 -17.32 -20.55 11.37
C GLY A 8 -16.64 -21.76 10.75
N LEU A 9 -16.91 -21.99 9.47
CA LEU A 9 -16.18 -22.94 8.63
C LEU A 9 -14.73 -22.46 8.50
N THR A 10 -13.77 -23.33 8.80
CA THR A 10 -12.33 -23.08 8.62
C THR A 10 -11.85 -23.57 7.25
N ARG A 11 -10.76 -22.96 6.76
CA ARG A 11 -10.11 -23.04 5.43
C ARG A 11 -9.85 -24.42 4.78
N ARG A 12 -10.26 -25.57 5.33
CA ARG A 12 -9.83 -26.91 4.86
C ARG A 12 -10.87 -27.80 4.16
N GLN A 13 -12.04 -27.29 3.78
CA GLN A 13 -13.08 -28.13 3.13
C GLN A 13 -13.59 -27.63 1.77
N ALA A 14 -12.88 -26.71 1.10
CA ALA A 14 -13.31 -26.17 -0.20
C ALA A 14 -12.51 -26.67 -1.42
N LEU A 15 -11.80 -27.81 -1.31
CA LEU A 15 -11.06 -28.43 -2.41
C LEU A 15 -11.41 -29.91 -2.56
N THR A 16 -12.69 -30.20 -2.84
CA THR A 16 -13.13 -31.46 -3.47
C THR A 16 -14.61 -31.33 -3.84
N ALA A 17 -14.93 -30.73 -4.99
CA ALA A 17 -16.22 -30.92 -5.67
C ALA A 17 -16.23 -30.24 -7.05
N ALA A 18 -15.75 -30.94 -8.08
CA ALA A 18 -16.28 -30.82 -9.44
C ALA A 18 -15.85 -32.05 -10.25
N GLY A 19 -16.76 -33.00 -10.48
CA GLY A 19 -16.60 -34.03 -11.51
C GLY A 19 -16.99 -35.46 -11.14
N THR A 20 -18.21 -35.72 -10.67
CA THR A 20 -18.80 -37.07 -10.70
C THR A 20 -20.23 -37.04 -11.24
N LEU A 21 -20.38 -37.34 -12.53
CA LEU A 21 -21.57 -37.90 -13.21
C LEU A 21 -21.02 -38.62 -14.46
N GLY A 22 -21.26 -39.89 -14.80
CA GLY A 22 -22.06 -40.97 -14.23
C GLY A 22 -21.67 -42.28 -14.94
N ALA A 23 -22.01 -43.41 -14.32
CA ALA A 23 -21.69 -44.76 -14.78
C ALA A 23 -22.58 -45.24 -15.95
N GLY A 24 -22.02 -46.06 -16.85
CA GLY A 24 -22.73 -46.85 -17.86
C GLY A 24 -21.76 -47.78 -18.60
N ALA A 25 -22.05 -49.09 -18.64
CA ALA A 25 -21.10 -50.17 -18.75
C ALA A 25 -20.72 -50.66 -20.18
N ALA A 26 -19.50 -51.22 -20.26
CA ALA A 26 -19.03 -52.40 -21.01
C ALA A 26 -19.11 -52.44 -22.56
N LEU A 27 -17.95 -52.57 -23.23
CA LEU A 27 -17.43 -53.83 -23.80
C LEU A 27 -16.10 -53.59 -24.57
N ALA A 28 -15.36 -54.68 -24.75
CA ALA A 28 -13.95 -54.82 -25.12
C ALA A 28 -13.50 -54.26 -26.49
N GLY A 29 -12.19 -54.01 -26.60
CA GLY A 29 -11.43 -54.35 -27.81
C GLY A 29 -10.68 -53.21 -28.53
N SER A 30 -9.34 -53.29 -28.46
CA SER A 30 -8.37 -52.96 -29.51
C SER A 30 -8.20 -51.52 -30.02
N GLY A 31 -6.97 -51.01 -29.84
CA GLY A 31 -6.15 -50.61 -30.99
C GLY A 31 -6.10 -49.12 -31.38
N VAL A 32 -4.94 -48.52 -31.10
CA VAL A 32 -4.13 -47.65 -31.99
C VAL A 32 -4.76 -46.37 -32.58
N LEU A 33 -4.19 -45.24 -32.12
CA LEU A 33 -3.84 -44.00 -32.83
C LEU A 33 -4.61 -43.62 -34.10
N GLY A 34 -5.28 -42.46 -34.04
CA GLY A 34 -5.70 -41.68 -35.20
C GLY A 34 -5.71 -40.19 -34.88
N LYS A 35 -4.70 -39.47 -35.38
CA LYS A 35 -4.66 -38.00 -35.50
C LYS A 35 -5.59 -37.54 -36.63
N LEU A 36 -6.35 -36.46 -36.40
CA LEU A 36 -6.71 -35.36 -37.32
C LEU A 36 -7.02 -34.17 -36.38
N GLY A 37 -6.23 -33.09 -36.28
CA GLY A 37 -5.94 -32.07 -37.30
C GLY A 37 -7.16 -31.14 -37.41
N ASP A 38 -7.12 -29.82 -37.39
CA ASP A 38 -6.18 -28.72 -37.14
C ASP A 38 -7.08 -27.45 -37.07
N GLU A 39 -6.49 -26.28 -36.83
CA GLU A 39 -7.08 -24.92 -37.00
C GLU A 39 -7.88 -24.33 -35.82
N ALA A 40 -7.17 -23.58 -34.96
CA ALA A 40 -7.44 -22.15 -34.77
C ALA A 40 -6.30 -21.52 -33.95
N GLU A 41 -5.30 -20.98 -34.65
CA GLU A 41 -4.54 -19.86 -34.09
C GLU A 41 -5.50 -18.68 -33.89
N SER A 42 -5.62 -18.21 -32.65
CA SER A 42 -6.16 -16.91 -32.32
C SER A 42 -5.16 -16.23 -31.40
N ASP A 43 -4.36 -15.38 -32.03
CA ASP A 43 -3.66 -14.23 -31.49
C ASP A 43 -4.29 -13.71 -30.17
N LEU A 44 -3.62 -13.95 -29.04
CA LEU A 44 -3.96 -13.32 -27.77
C LEU A 44 -2.81 -12.40 -27.37
N ALA A 45 -3.09 -11.10 -27.47
CA ALA A 45 -2.25 -10.03 -26.98
C ALA A 45 -1.77 -10.30 -25.53
N PRO A 46 -0.54 -9.89 -25.16
CA PRO A 46 -0.06 -9.99 -23.78
C PRO A 46 -0.80 -8.96 -22.94
N GLY A 47 -1.92 -9.37 -22.36
CA GLY A 47 -2.84 -8.42 -21.74
C GLY A 47 -3.88 -9.13 -20.91
N VAL A 48 -3.43 -9.90 -19.93
CA VAL A 48 -3.95 -9.97 -18.56
C VAL A 48 -3.07 -10.96 -17.84
N ALA A 49 -2.14 -10.47 -17.02
CA ALA A 49 -1.69 -11.28 -15.90
C ALA A 49 -2.96 -11.66 -15.14
N GLU A 50 -3.24 -12.96 -15.11
CA GLU A 50 -4.26 -13.61 -14.32
C GLU A 50 -4.32 -12.90 -12.96
N ALA A 51 -5.50 -12.38 -12.60
CA ALA A 51 -5.70 -11.63 -11.35
C ALA A 51 -5.24 -12.50 -10.18
N ALA A 52 -3.97 -12.33 -9.83
CA ALA A 52 -3.35 -12.96 -8.70
C ALA A 52 -4.18 -12.56 -7.50
N SER A 53 -4.48 -13.55 -6.67
CA SER A 53 -5.44 -13.49 -5.57
C SER A 53 -5.36 -12.14 -4.86
N CYS A 54 -6.30 -11.26 -5.16
CA CYS A 54 -6.42 -9.95 -4.54
C CYS A 54 -6.98 -10.13 -3.14
N VAL A 55 -6.12 -10.70 -2.32
CA VAL A 55 -6.33 -10.99 -0.92
C VAL A 55 -5.70 -9.83 -0.18
N LEU A 56 -6.44 -9.34 0.81
CA LEU A 56 -5.95 -8.26 1.65
C LEU A 56 -4.64 -8.66 2.32
N THR A 57 -3.61 -7.87 2.08
CA THR A 57 -2.28 -8.09 2.66
C THR A 57 -2.31 -7.80 4.16
N PRO A 58 -1.77 -8.70 5.01
CA PRO A 58 -1.69 -8.45 6.44
C PRO A 58 -0.73 -7.29 6.75
N SER A 59 -1.15 -6.37 7.62
CA SER A 59 -0.28 -5.33 8.16
C SER A 59 0.63 -5.89 9.25
N MET A 60 1.91 -5.52 9.24
CA MET A 60 2.89 -5.93 10.24
C MET A 60 3.57 -4.74 10.90
N THR A 61 4.40 -5.02 11.91
CA THR A 61 5.16 -4.00 12.61
C THR A 61 6.20 -3.37 11.67
N GLU A 62 6.35 -2.05 11.78
CA GLU A 62 7.38 -1.29 11.05
C GLU A 62 8.79 -1.68 11.53
N GLY A 63 8.94 -2.00 12.82
CA GLY A 63 10.24 -2.17 13.44
C GLY A 63 10.95 -0.83 13.67
N PRO A 64 12.11 -0.84 14.34
CA PRO A 64 12.76 0.37 14.83
C PRO A 64 13.68 1.05 13.81
N TYR A 65 13.87 0.47 12.62
CA TYR A 65 14.93 0.87 11.69
C TYR A 65 14.43 1.51 10.40
N PHE A 66 13.15 1.91 10.36
CA PHE A 66 12.68 2.78 9.28
C PHE A 66 13.29 4.16 9.44
N VAL A 67 13.91 4.65 8.37
CA VAL A 67 14.43 6.02 8.26
C VAL A 67 13.80 6.62 7.01
N ASP A 68 13.11 7.75 7.16
CA ASP A 68 12.39 8.43 6.06
C ASP A 68 13.36 9.38 5.34
N GLU A 69 14.35 8.82 4.64
CA GLU A 69 15.36 9.58 3.88
C GLU A 69 14.86 9.99 2.49
N LEU A 70 13.67 9.53 2.09
CA LEU A 70 13.05 9.80 0.78
C LEU A 70 13.93 9.44 -0.44
N ILE A 71 14.77 8.41 -0.32
CA ILE A 71 15.72 8.04 -1.39
C ILE A 71 15.03 7.33 -2.55
N LYS A 72 14.75 8.07 -3.64
CA LYS A 72 14.16 7.51 -4.86
C LYS A 72 15.21 6.82 -5.72
N ARG A 73 15.31 5.48 -5.62
CA ARG A 73 16.16 4.65 -6.48
C ARG A 73 15.65 3.22 -6.59
N SER A 74 15.87 2.60 -7.75
CA SER A 74 15.50 1.21 -8.00
C SER A 74 16.63 0.25 -7.61
N ASP A 75 17.89 0.55 -7.95
CA ASP A 75 19.04 -0.18 -7.42
C ASP A 75 19.42 0.38 -6.05
N ILE A 76 19.19 -0.42 -5.02
CA ILE A 76 19.46 -0.06 -3.62
C ILE A 76 20.72 -0.75 -3.09
N ARG A 77 21.45 -1.53 -3.88
CA ARG A 77 22.57 -2.35 -3.38
C ARG A 77 23.71 -1.51 -2.83
N ASP A 78 24.03 -0.42 -3.52
CA ASP A 78 25.03 0.57 -3.11
C ASP A 78 26.33 -0.10 -2.59
N GLY A 79 26.85 -1.03 -3.40
CA GLY A 79 28.08 -1.76 -3.12
C GLY A 79 27.98 -2.93 -2.12
N GLN A 80 26.84 -3.19 -1.50
CA GLN A 80 26.69 -4.30 -0.56
C GLN A 80 26.86 -5.67 -1.23
N ALA A 81 27.70 -6.51 -0.63
CA ALA A 81 27.90 -7.88 -1.06
C ALA A 81 26.70 -8.77 -0.70
N GLY A 82 26.28 -9.62 -1.64
CA GLY A 82 25.20 -10.58 -1.44
C GLY A 82 24.74 -11.20 -2.76
N VAL A 83 23.79 -12.13 -2.67
CA VAL A 83 23.15 -12.74 -3.85
C VAL A 83 22.23 -11.69 -4.48
N PRO A 84 22.38 -11.33 -5.76
CA PRO A 84 21.48 -10.37 -6.41
C PRO A 84 20.02 -10.81 -6.35
N LEU A 85 19.13 -9.86 -6.08
CA LEU A 85 17.69 -10.08 -6.06
C LEU A 85 16.98 -8.98 -6.85
N GLN A 86 16.29 -9.36 -7.92
CA GLN A 86 15.33 -8.52 -8.62
C GLN A 86 13.96 -8.68 -7.98
N LEU A 87 13.45 -7.63 -7.35
CA LEU A 87 12.18 -7.65 -6.64
C LEU A 87 11.17 -6.78 -7.36
N THR A 88 10.05 -7.38 -7.76
CA THR A 88 8.88 -6.69 -8.29
C THR A 88 7.78 -6.71 -7.24
N ILE A 89 7.15 -5.55 -7.01
CA ILE A 89 6.01 -5.42 -6.09
C ILE A 89 4.87 -4.79 -6.88
N ASN A 90 3.72 -5.44 -6.89
CA ASN A 90 2.51 -4.93 -7.52
C ASN A 90 1.52 -4.52 -6.42
N VAL A 91 0.97 -3.32 -6.49
CA VAL A 91 0.02 -2.79 -5.50
C VAL A 91 -1.36 -2.71 -6.14
N PHE A 92 -2.35 -3.28 -5.46
CA PHE A 92 -3.73 -3.35 -5.93
C PHE A 92 -4.69 -2.74 -4.90
N ASN A 93 -5.79 -2.17 -5.38
CA ASN A 93 -6.89 -1.73 -4.54
C ASN A 93 -7.91 -2.86 -4.34
N ALA A 94 -7.88 -3.48 -3.16
CA ALA A 94 -8.78 -4.57 -2.80
C ALA A 94 -10.24 -4.15 -2.61
N ASP A 95 -10.53 -2.85 -2.48
CA ASP A 95 -11.91 -2.34 -2.37
C ASP A 95 -12.59 -2.13 -3.73
N ASP A 96 -11.83 -2.09 -4.83
CA ASP A 96 -12.33 -1.70 -6.15
C ASP A 96 -11.82 -2.63 -7.25
N SER A 97 -12.50 -3.79 -7.40
CA SER A 97 -12.26 -4.79 -8.45
C SER A 97 -10.82 -5.31 -8.58
N CYS A 98 -9.96 -5.02 -7.59
CA CYS A 98 -8.55 -5.37 -7.59
C CYS A 98 -7.76 -4.67 -8.69
N ASP A 99 -8.17 -3.44 -8.99
CA ASP A 99 -7.48 -2.59 -9.94
C ASP A 99 -6.06 -2.27 -9.44
N ALA A 100 -5.12 -2.20 -10.38
CA ALA A 100 -3.77 -1.74 -10.11
C ALA A 100 -3.78 -0.32 -9.55
N TYR A 101 -2.97 -0.08 -8.51
CA TYR A 101 -2.96 1.21 -7.81
C TYR A 101 -1.73 2.04 -8.18
N SER A 102 -1.93 3.06 -9.01
CA SER A 102 -0.87 3.97 -9.45
C SER A 102 -0.59 5.09 -8.45
N GLY A 103 0.66 5.58 -8.41
CA GLY A 103 1.06 6.73 -7.59
C GLY A 103 1.21 6.45 -6.09
N ALA A 104 1.34 5.19 -5.69
CA ALA A 104 1.77 4.83 -4.34
C ALA A 104 3.29 4.88 -4.22
N ILE A 105 3.79 5.46 -3.14
CA ILE A 105 5.19 5.38 -2.76
C ILE A 105 5.39 4.08 -2.00
N VAL A 106 6.25 3.21 -2.54
CA VAL A 106 6.66 1.95 -1.92
C VAL A 106 8.09 2.11 -1.44
N ASP A 107 8.29 2.08 -0.12
CA ASP A 107 9.59 2.05 0.51
C ASP A 107 9.96 0.62 0.88
N ILE A 108 11.20 0.22 0.60
CA ILE A 108 11.79 -1.00 1.16
C ILE A 108 13.08 -0.69 1.90
N TRP A 109 13.31 -1.45 2.96
CA TRP A 109 14.58 -1.45 3.68
C TRP A 109 14.86 -2.84 4.23
N GLN A 110 16.13 -3.19 4.31
CA GLN A 110 16.57 -4.50 4.81
C GLN A 110 17.96 -4.40 5.41
N CYS A 111 18.36 -5.44 6.15
CA CYS A 111 19.74 -5.61 6.53
C CYS A 111 20.59 -6.14 5.36
N ASN A 112 21.90 -5.94 5.44
CA ASN A 112 22.88 -6.55 4.56
C ASN A 112 23.07 -8.05 4.87
N ALA A 113 23.92 -8.73 4.11
CA ALA A 113 24.18 -10.16 4.26
C ALA A 113 24.66 -10.56 5.68
N GLN A 114 25.25 -9.62 6.43
CA GLN A 114 25.76 -9.81 7.79
C GLN A 114 24.77 -9.40 8.90
N GLY A 115 23.60 -8.88 8.53
CA GLY A 115 22.55 -8.54 9.49
C GLY A 115 22.56 -7.11 10.02
N SER A 116 23.37 -6.22 9.45
CA SER A 116 23.37 -4.79 9.79
C SER A 116 22.43 -4.02 8.87
N TYR A 117 21.73 -3.03 9.41
CA TYR A 117 21.00 -1.98 8.71
C TYR A 117 21.88 -0.75 8.52
N SER A 118 21.69 -0.02 7.42
CA SER A 118 22.35 1.27 7.18
C SER A 118 21.71 2.36 8.05
N ASP A 119 22.40 3.48 8.30
CA ASP A 119 21.95 4.60 9.14
C ASP A 119 21.57 4.24 10.60
N ILE A 120 22.07 3.13 11.13
CA ILE A 120 21.78 2.69 12.50
C ILE A 120 23.07 2.60 13.31
N SER A 121 23.12 3.35 14.41
CA SER A 121 24.20 3.25 15.41
C SER A 121 23.67 2.63 16.70
N ASN A 122 23.83 1.31 16.86
CA ASN A 122 23.47 0.61 18.08
C ASN A 122 24.36 -0.63 18.34
N SER A 123 24.36 -1.14 19.57
CA SER A 123 25.25 -2.22 20.02
C SER A 123 25.06 -3.57 19.31
N GLY A 124 23.94 -3.78 18.60
CA GLY A 124 23.66 -4.99 17.81
C GLY A 124 23.90 -4.84 16.31
N ASN A 125 24.00 -3.60 15.82
CA ASN A 125 24.12 -3.26 14.40
C ASN A 125 25.55 -2.83 14.01
N GLY A 126 26.30 -2.31 14.98
CA GLY A 126 27.49 -1.49 14.73
C GLY A 126 27.11 -0.02 14.54
N ASN A 127 28.04 0.77 13.99
CA ASN A 127 27.79 2.16 13.62
C ASN A 127 27.81 2.28 12.09
N THR A 128 26.63 2.47 11.51
CA THR A 128 26.44 2.70 10.07
C THR A 128 25.77 4.05 9.80
N ALA A 129 25.87 5.01 10.73
CA ALA A 129 25.25 6.33 10.59
C ALA A 129 25.68 7.03 9.29
N GLY A 130 24.72 7.58 8.55
CA GLY A 130 24.94 8.25 7.26
C GLY A 130 25.07 7.30 6.05
N GLU A 131 25.11 5.99 6.27
CA GLU A 131 25.07 5.00 5.19
C GLU A 131 23.64 4.79 4.70
N THR A 132 23.44 4.70 3.39
CA THR A 132 22.08 4.61 2.82
C THR A 132 21.75 3.26 2.19
N TRP A 133 22.74 2.37 2.03
CA TRP A 133 22.58 1.12 1.29
C TRP A 133 21.39 0.28 1.75
N LEU A 134 20.82 -0.48 0.82
CA LEU A 134 19.67 -1.36 1.00
C LEU A 134 18.40 -0.66 1.52
N ARG A 135 18.29 0.63 1.21
CA ARG A 135 17.09 1.46 1.41
C ARG A 135 16.74 2.16 0.10
N GLY A 136 15.46 2.20 -0.22
CA GLY A 136 14.97 3.00 -1.34
C GLY A 136 13.46 3.03 -1.42
N LEU A 137 12.97 4.01 -2.16
CA LEU A 137 11.58 4.11 -2.54
C LEU A 137 11.43 4.18 -4.06
N GLN A 138 10.28 3.71 -4.50
CA GLN A 138 9.79 3.82 -5.87
C GLN A 138 8.33 4.24 -5.84
N GLU A 139 7.86 4.79 -6.95
CA GLU A 139 6.45 5.14 -7.14
C GLU A 139 5.83 4.13 -8.09
N THR A 140 4.65 3.62 -7.75
CA THR A 140 3.95 2.64 -8.58
C THR A 140 3.55 3.25 -9.92
N ASP A 141 3.86 2.55 -11.01
CA ASP A 141 3.50 2.96 -12.37
C ASP A 141 2.00 2.77 -12.65
N SER A 142 1.57 2.92 -13.91
CA SER A 142 0.17 2.73 -14.31
C SER A 142 -0.33 1.29 -14.14
N ASN A 143 0.58 0.32 -13.96
CA ASN A 143 0.27 -1.08 -13.68
C ASN A 143 0.36 -1.37 -12.17
N GLY A 144 0.50 -0.35 -11.32
CA GLY A 144 0.63 -0.52 -9.88
C GLY A 144 1.99 -1.10 -9.47
N GLN A 145 2.98 -1.07 -10.35
CA GLN A 145 4.22 -1.82 -10.19
C GLN A 145 5.40 -0.94 -9.77
N VAL A 146 6.24 -1.47 -8.88
CA VAL A 146 7.60 -0.98 -8.62
C VAL A 146 8.62 -2.09 -8.77
N LYS A 147 9.85 -1.73 -9.11
CA LYS A 147 10.97 -2.67 -9.25
C LYS A 147 12.18 -2.19 -8.45
N PHE A 148 12.78 -3.12 -7.72
CA PHE A 148 14.02 -2.91 -7.00
C PHE A 148 15.07 -3.93 -7.42
N THR A 149 16.30 -3.47 -7.53
CA THR A 149 17.50 -4.30 -7.58
C THR A 149 18.17 -4.23 -6.21
N THR A 150 18.20 -5.35 -5.50
CA THR A 150 18.74 -5.48 -4.14
C THR A 150 19.59 -6.75 -4.03
N ILE A 151 19.93 -7.14 -2.80
CA ILE A 151 20.48 -8.46 -2.47
C ILE A 151 19.50 -9.26 -1.63
N TYR A 152 19.62 -10.59 -1.64
CA TYR A 152 18.93 -11.44 -0.66
C TYR A 152 19.34 -11.00 0.77
N PRO A 153 18.40 -10.79 1.71
CA PRO A 153 18.76 -10.23 3.01
C PRO A 153 19.53 -11.20 3.88
N GLY A 154 20.36 -10.66 4.78
CA GLY A 154 20.91 -11.44 5.89
C GLY A 154 19.90 -11.61 7.03
N TRP A 155 20.39 -12.01 8.20
CA TRP A 155 19.59 -12.19 9.40
C TRP A 155 20.21 -11.44 10.59
N TYR A 156 19.39 -11.09 11.57
CA TYR A 156 19.81 -10.57 12.86
C TYR A 156 19.07 -11.30 13.98
N GLN A 157 19.54 -11.17 15.22
CA GLN A 157 19.01 -11.96 16.33
C GLN A 157 17.52 -11.68 16.57
N GLY A 158 16.76 -12.76 16.77
CA GLY A 158 15.35 -12.71 17.17
C GLY A 158 14.36 -12.61 16.01
N ARG A 159 14.81 -12.55 14.76
CA ARG A 159 13.94 -12.45 13.57
C ARG A 159 14.40 -13.38 12.46
N THR A 160 13.44 -13.87 11.66
CA THR A 160 13.74 -14.59 10.41
C THR A 160 14.21 -13.61 9.33
N ILE A 161 14.69 -14.10 8.18
CA ILE A 161 15.12 -13.26 7.06
C ILE A 161 13.91 -12.58 6.42
N HIS A 162 13.98 -11.25 6.28
CA HIS A 162 12.89 -10.45 5.72
C HIS A 162 13.38 -9.16 5.06
N ILE A 163 12.54 -8.60 4.19
CA ILE A 163 12.61 -7.21 3.71
C ILE A 163 11.42 -6.47 4.32
N HIS A 164 11.65 -5.30 4.90
CA HIS A 164 10.55 -4.45 5.32
C HIS A 164 9.95 -3.71 4.12
N MET A 165 8.63 -3.53 4.14
CA MET A 165 7.91 -2.80 3.11
C MET A 165 6.94 -1.80 3.74
N LYS A 166 6.90 -0.59 3.19
CA LYS A 166 5.92 0.43 3.54
C LYS A 166 5.28 0.99 2.28
N VAL A 167 3.95 1.16 2.31
CA VAL A 167 3.20 1.83 1.25
C VAL A 167 2.62 3.12 1.79
N ARG A 168 2.91 4.23 1.10
CA ARG A 168 2.42 5.57 1.43
C ARG A 168 1.73 6.16 0.21
N THR A 169 0.72 6.98 0.46
CA THR A 169 0.17 7.87 -0.57
C THR A 169 0.18 9.28 -0.03
N PHE A 170 0.21 10.23 -0.95
CA PHE A 170 0.37 11.63 -0.65
C PHE A 170 -0.65 12.48 -1.40
N SER A 171 -0.96 13.64 -0.81
CA SER A 171 -1.66 14.74 -1.46
C SER A 171 -0.85 15.99 -1.19
N GLY A 172 0.00 16.36 -2.15
CA GLY A 172 1.16 17.21 -1.90
C GLY A 172 2.03 16.62 -0.79
N SER A 173 2.57 17.44 0.10
CA SER A 173 3.37 16.97 1.25
C SER A 173 2.58 16.21 2.33
N THR A 174 1.25 16.09 2.23
CA THR A 174 0.45 15.41 3.26
C THR A 174 0.33 13.93 2.97
N ARG A 175 0.92 13.08 3.81
CA ARG A 175 0.67 11.63 3.78
C ARG A 175 -0.80 11.32 4.07
N THR A 176 -1.47 10.68 3.13
CA THR A 176 -2.89 10.31 3.18
C THR A 176 -3.13 8.85 3.49
N TYR A 177 -2.12 8.00 3.26
CA TYR A 177 -2.16 6.58 3.54
C TYR A 177 -0.80 6.10 4.08
N ASN A 178 -0.82 5.08 4.93
CA ASN A 178 0.39 4.47 5.48
C ASN A 178 0.11 3.03 5.87
N PHE A 179 0.80 2.10 5.23
CA PHE A 179 0.69 0.66 5.48
C PHE A 179 2.09 0.07 5.61
N ASN A 180 2.27 -0.86 6.54
CA ASN A 180 3.53 -1.53 6.79
C ASN A 180 3.33 -3.04 6.71
N THR A 181 4.26 -3.74 6.09
CA THR A 181 4.33 -5.20 6.09
C THR A 181 5.78 -5.66 5.99
N GLN A 182 6.01 -6.97 5.94
CA GLN A 182 7.33 -7.57 5.78
C GLN A 182 7.24 -8.72 4.78
N LEU A 183 8.24 -8.80 3.91
CA LEU A 183 8.36 -9.82 2.87
C LEU A 183 9.30 -10.91 3.38
N PHE A 184 8.86 -12.16 3.30
CA PHE A 184 9.61 -13.34 3.75
C PHE A 184 10.02 -14.22 2.59
N PHE A 185 10.85 -15.22 2.88
CA PHE A 185 11.40 -16.12 1.87
C PHE A 185 11.33 -17.57 2.35
N SER A 186 11.34 -18.52 1.41
CA SER A 186 11.31 -19.93 1.75
C SER A 186 12.56 -20.36 2.54
N GLU A 187 12.38 -21.29 3.47
CA GLU A 187 13.48 -21.84 4.25
C GLU A 187 14.48 -22.62 3.38
N SER A 188 14.02 -23.26 2.31
CA SER A 188 14.89 -23.98 1.37
C SER A 188 15.86 -23.03 0.67
N ILE A 189 15.38 -21.89 0.16
CA ILE A 189 16.24 -20.87 -0.47
C ILE A 189 17.15 -20.23 0.57
N THR A 190 16.61 -19.91 1.75
CA THR A 190 17.44 -19.37 2.84
C THR A 190 18.62 -20.28 3.14
N ASN A 191 18.38 -21.58 3.30
CA ASN A 191 19.44 -22.55 3.58
C ASN A 191 20.44 -22.65 2.42
N GLN A 192 20.00 -22.56 1.16
CA GLN A 192 20.90 -22.52 0.01
C GLN A 192 21.83 -21.30 0.05
N VAL A 193 21.29 -20.10 0.28
CA VAL A 193 22.08 -18.86 0.33
C VAL A 193 23.07 -18.89 1.50
N LEU A 194 22.60 -19.20 2.71
CA LEU A 194 23.45 -19.16 3.90
C LEU A 194 24.59 -20.20 3.87
N ASN A 195 24.35 -21.37 3.27
CA ASN A 195 25.35 -22.45 3.25
C ASN A 195 26.37 -22.32 2.11
N ASN A 196 26.03 -21.65 1.01
CA ASN A 196 26.84 -21.70 -0.21
C ASN A 196 27.46 -20.35 -0.61
N VAL A 197 27.10 -19.24 0.05
CA VAL A 197 27.54 -17.90 -0.36
C VAL A 197 28.37 -17.24 0.73
N ALA A 198 29.65 -16.97 0.42
CA ALA A 198 30.64 -16.47 1.38
C ALA A 198 30.23 -15.17 2.08
N ALA A 199 29.51 -14.27 1.38
CA ALA A 199 29.03 -13.01 1.94
C ALA A 199 28.05 -13.19 3.12
N TYR A 200 27.45 -14.37 3.28
CA TYR A 200 26.51 -14.70 4.36
C TYR A 200 27.13 -15.61 5.43
N SER A 201 28.40 -15.99 5.26
CA SER A 201 29.11 -16.82 6.23
C SER A 201 29.33 -16.06 7.53
N ARG A 202 29.03 -16.73 8.66
CA ARG A 202 29.09 -16.16 10.01
C ARG A 202 29.53 -17.23 11.00
N SER A 203 30.18 -16.80 12.09
CA SER A 203 30.50 -17.70 13.21
C SER A 203 29.27 -18.05 14.04
N GLN A 204 28.25 -17.19 14.05
CA GLN A 204 26.99 -17.43 14.74
C GLN A 204 26.01 -18.22 13.88
N THR A 205 25.24 -19.10 14.52
CA THR A 205 24.12 -19.79 13.89
C THR A 205 22.87 -18.93 13.92
N ARG A 206 22.09 -18.96 12.84
CA ARG A 206 20.77 -18.32 12.78
C ARG A 206 19.81 -18.98 13.76
N GLY A 207 19.36 -18.24 14.77
CA GLY A 207 18.50 -18.76 15.84
C GLY A 207 16.99 -18.75 15.56
N THR A 208 16.54 -18.04 14.53
CA THR A 208 15.10 -17.85 14.24
C THR A 208 14.80 -18.22 12.78
N THR A 209 13.96 -19.24 12.61
CA THR A 209 13.33 -19.62 11.34
C THR A 209 11.97 -18.95 11.17
N ASN A 210 11.39 -19.03 9.98
CA ASN A 210 10.02 -18.57 9.71
C ASN A 210 9.02 -19.16 10.72
N SER A 211 9.11 -20.47 11.00
CA SER A 211 8.24 -21.14 11.97
C SER A 211 8.37 -20.64 13.41
N ASN A 212 9.46 -19.93 13.72
CA ASN A 212 9.81 -19.49 15.06
C ASN A 212 9.80 -17.95 15.20
N ASP A 213 9.46 -17.20 14.14
CA ASP A 213 9.31 -15.74 14.18
C ASP A 213 7.84 -15.38 14.43
N GLY A 214 7.57 -14.60 15.49
CA GLY A 214 6.21 -14.19 15.85
C GLY A 214 5.57 -13.16 14.90
N ILE A 215 6.31 -12.64 13.92
CA ILE A 215 5.81 -11.72 12.89
C ILE A 215 5.65 -12.43 11.53
N PHE A 216 6.21 -13.63 11.37
CA PHE A 216 6.14 -14.35 10.09
C PHE A 216 4.69 -14.64 9.69
N ASP A 217 4.40 -14.39 8.42
CA ASP A 217 3.16 -14.78 7.76
C ASP A 217 3.49 -15.49 6.45
N SER A 218 2.90 -16.66 6.23
CA SER A 218 3.10 -17.45 5.02
C SER A 218 2.55 -16.79 3.78
N ASP A 219 1.53 -15.93 3.91
CA ASP A 219 0.93 -15.21 2.79
C ASP A 219 1.89 -14.12 2.26
N MET A 220 2.97 -13.81 2.99
CA MET A 220 3.98 -12.81 2.65
C MET A 220 5.30 -13.41 2.14
N ILE A 221 5.32 -14.69 1.78
CA ILE A 221 6.49 -15.30 1.13
C ILE A 221 6.58 -14.82 -0.32
N VAL A 222 7.71 -14.22 -0.70
CA VAL A 222 8.01 -13.87 -2.09
C VAL A 222 8.42 -15.15 -2.84
N PRO A 223 7.67 -15.59 -3.86
CA PRO A 223 8.11 -16.68 -4.72
C PRO A 223 9.33 -16.24 -5.53
N LEU A 224 10.40 -17.04 -5.47
CA LEU A 224 11.65 -16.73 -6.15
C LEU A 224 11.95 -17.77 -7.23
N THR A 225 12.48 -17.28 -8.36
CA THR A 225 13.07 -18.07 -9.44
C THR A 225 14.54 -17.70 -9.58
N GLY A 226 15.37 -18.61 -10.10
CA GLY A 226 16.82 -18.44 -10.16
C GLY A 226 17.55 -19.28 -9.13
N ASN A 227 18.78 -18.90 -8.78
CA ASN A 227 19.66 -19.66 -7.89
C ASN A 227 20.64 -18.75 -7.14
N TYR A 228 21.36 -19.31 -6.16
CA TYR A 228 22.26 -18.53 -5.29
C TYR A 228 23.56 -18.07 -5.97
N SER A 229 23.93 -18.61 -7.14
CA SER A 229 25.14 -18.20 -7.87
C SER A 229 24.87 -17.05 -8.82
N ASP A 230 23.74 -17.07 -9.53
CA ASP A 230 23.39 -16.09 -10.56
C ASP A 230 22.47 -14.98 -10.01
N GLY A 231 21.76 -15.26 -8.93
CA GLY A 231 20.76 -14.38 -8.34
C GLY A 231 19.33 -14.90 -8.49
N TYR A 232 18.42 -14.23 -7.78
CA TYR A 232 17.01 -14.55 -7.78
C TYR A 232 16.18 -13.41 -8.38
N SER A 233 15.00 -13.76 -8.90
CA SER A 233 13.94 -12.82 -9.27
C SER A 233 12.64 -13.23 -8.58
N GLY A 234 11.93 -12.25 -8.02
CA GLY A 234 10.67 -12.46 -7.33
C GLY A 234 9.65 -11.39 -7.64
N SER A 235 8.37 -11.77 -7.59
CA SER A 235 7.23 -10.85 -7.70
C SER A 235 6.24 -11.15 -6.58
N ILE A 236 5.69 -10.11 -5.97
CA ILE A 236 4.63 -10.26 -4.97
C ILE A 236 3.53 -9.20 -5.17
N ASP A 237 2.29 -9.62 -4.94
CA ASP A 237 1.11 -8.78 -5.07
C ASP A 237 0.62 -8.32 -3.70
N ILE A 238 0.30 -7.04 -3.59
CA ILE A 238 -0.03 -6.36 -2.36
C ILE A 238 -1.42 -5.74 -2.50
N GLY A 239 -2.43 -6.45 -2.00
CA GLY A 239 -3.82 -5.99 -1.98
C GLY A 239 -4.08 -5.11 -0.76
N LEU A 240 -4.42 -3.85 -0.99
CA LEU A 240 -4.67 -2.86 0.07
C LEU A 240 -6.09 -2.35 0.01
N GLN A 241 -6.67 -2.10 1.19
CA GLN A 241 -7.98 -1.45 1.34
C GLN A 241 -7.83 -0.01 1.83
N ASP A 242 -8.92 0.74 1.77
CA ASP A 242 -9.06 2.14 2.19
C ASP A 242 -8.07 3.08 1.48
N LEU A 243 -7.64 2.70 0.27
CA LEU A 243 -6.78 3.52 -0.57
C LEU A 243 -7.56 4.77 -1.06
N PRO A 244 -6.92 5.94 -1.12
CA PRO A 244 -7.51 7.11 -1.78
C PRO A 244 -7.85 6.81 -3.25
N ALA A 245 -8.78 7.55 -3.85
CA ALA A 245 -9.25 7.32 -5.24
C ALA A 245 -8.22 7.78 -6.31
N GLU A 246 -6.98 7.29 -6.19
CA GLU A 246 -5.74 7.70 -6.85
C GLU A 246 -5.05 8.90 -6.19
N GLY A 247 -3.77 8.69 -5.87
CA GLY A 247 -2.90 9.65 -5.19
C GLY A 247 -2.54 10.81 -6.10
N SER A 248 -2.48 12.02 -5.56
CA SER A 248 -1.90 13.15 -6.26
C SER A 248 -0.43 12.83 -6.51
N THR A 249 0.00 12.87 -7.78
CA THR A 249 1.37 12.64 -8.30
C THR A 249 2.40 13.67 -7.83
N ASP A 250 2.13 14.39 -6.73
CA ASP A 250 3.04 15.40 -6.20
C ASP A 250 3.95 14.70 -5.19
N GLN A 251 5.00 14.08 -5.73
CA GLN A 251 6.15 13.65 -4.96
C GLN A 251 6.69 14.84 -4.13
N PRO A 252 7.14 14.66 -2.88
CA PRO A 252 8.14 15.58 -2.34
C PRO A 252 9.35 15.56 -3.28
N ASP A 253 9.76 16.73 -3.78
CA ASP A 253 10.93 16.90 -4.65
C ASP A 253 12.16 16.25 -3.99
N THR A 254 12.81 15.33 -4.71
CA THR A 254 13.99 14.57 -4.25
C THR A 254 15.28 14.97 -4.96
N THR A 255 15.36 16.15 -5.56
CA THR A 255 16.54 16.52 -6.38
C THR A 255 17.56 17.44 -5.73
N THR A 256 17.39 17.81 -4.45
CA THR A 256 18.43 18.53 -3.70
C THR A 256 18.38 18.18 -2.22
N PRO A 257 19.52 18.06 -1.51
CA PRO A 257 19.54 18.12 -0.06
C PRO A 257 19.01 19.51 0.34
N ASP A 258 17.73 19.57 0.71
CA ASP A 258 17.07 20.83 1.05
C ASP A 258 17.31 21.17 2.52
N ASP A 259 18.40 21.91 2.73
CA ASP A 259 18.63 22.75 3.89
C ASP A 259 17.88 24.10 3.74
N SER A 260 16.56 24.16 3.48
CA SER A 260 15.84 25.44 3.57
C SER A 260 14.31 25.37 3.68
N ASN A 261 13.85 25.78 4.84
CA ASN A 261 12.52 26.33 5.12
C ASN A 261 12.01 27.27 3.99
N SER A 262 11.09 26.80 3.13
CA SER A 262 10.24 27.66 2.30
C SER A 262 8.80 27.11 2.19
N ASP A 263 7.85 27.98 2.49
CA ASP A 263 6.46 27.70 2.88
C ASP A 263 5.51 27.93 1.70
N ASP A 264 5.41 26.95 0.79
CA ASP A 264 4.43 26.97 -0.31
C ASP A 264 3.16 26.15 -0.01
N SER A 265 3.03 25.62 1.21
CA SER A 265 1.96 24.69 1.56
C SER A 265 1.02 25.24 2.64
N VAL A 266 -0.25 25.46 2.29
CA VAL A 266 -1.24 25.91 3.28
C VAL A 266 -1.43 24.83 4.35
N ALA A 267 -1.04 25.12 5.60
CA ALA A 267 -1.03 24.19 6.72
C ALA A 267 -2.44 23.97 7.31
N ALA A 268 -3.35 23.41 6.52
CA ALA A 268 -4.76 23.18 6.89
C ALA A 268 -5.26 21.76 6.60
N ARG A 269 -6.25 21.30 7.37
CA ARG A 269 -6.95 20.02 7.17
C ARG A 269 -8.43 20.08 7.54
N LEU A 270 -9.23 19.17 7.00
CA LEU A 270 -10.62 18.98 7.39
C LEU A 270 -10.68 18.12 8.66
N ALA A 271 -10.93 18.75 9.81
CA ALA A 271 -10.94 18.10 11.11
C ALA A 271 -12.20 17.27 11.35
N SER A 272 -13.35 17.68 10.80
CA SER A 272 -14.58 16.89 10.82
C SER A 272 -15.60 17.37 9.80
N VAL A 273 -16.52 16.47 9.43
CA VAL A 273 -17.72 16.82 8.68
C VAL A 273 -18.93 16.29 9.41
N LYS A 274 -19.90 17.16 9.68
CA LYS A 274 -21.18 16.78 10.28
C LYS A 274 -22.34 17.19 9.37
N THR A 275 -23.31 16.32 9.21
CA THR A 275 -24.54 16.60 8.46
C THR A 275 -25.71 16.66 9.43
N LEU A 276 -26.46 17.76 9.42
CA LEU A 276 -27.57 17.98 10.34
C LEU A 276 -28.87 18.19 9.57
N SER A 277 -29.96 17.62 10.08
CA SER A 277 -31.33 17.98 9.69
C SER A 277 -32.16 18.18 10.96
N ARG A 278 -32.82 19.34 11.07
CA ARG A 278 -33.72 19.72 12.17
C ARG A 278 -35.18 19.52 11.76
N HIS A 279 -36.08 19.39 12.74
CA HIS A 279 -37.52 19.22 12.52
C HIS A 279 -38.17 20.39 11.77
N ASN A 280 -37.65 21.61 11.93
CA ASN A 280 -38.10 22.77 11.15
C ASN A 280 -37.62 22.77 9.67
N GLY A 281 -37.23 21.61 9.13
CA GLY A 281 -36.74 21.43 7.77
C GLY A 281 -35.35 22.02 7.47
N GLN A 282 -34.66 22.61 8.45
CA GLN A 282 -33.32 23.16 8.23
C GLN A 282 -32.28 22.05 8.11
N ARG A 283 -31.48 22.12 7.04
CA ARG A 283 -30.40 21.18 6.76
C ARG A 283 -29.06 21.88 6.64
N ARG A 284 -28.01 21.27 7.18
CA ARG A 284 -26.64 21.81 7.16
C ARG A 284 -25.61 20.72 6.90
N VAL A 285 -24.55 21.11 6.20
CA VAL A 285 -23.27 20.41 6.21
C VAL A 285 -22.28 21.32 6.92
N ILE A 286 -21.66 20.84 7.99
CA ILE A 286 -20.71 21.59 8.79
C ILE A 286 -19.34 20.98 8.58
N ALA A 287 -18.46 21.72 7.93
CA ALA A 287 -17.07 21.35 7.70
C ALA A 287 -16.20 22.07 8.73
N THR A 288 -15.62 21.35 9.69
CA THR A 288 -14.67 21.96 10.63
C THR A 288 -13.28 21.85 10.05
N VAL A 289 -12.65 22.98 9.76
CA VAL A 289 -11.27 23.04 9.26
C VAL A 289 -10.34 23.36 10.42
N ARG A 290 -9.19 22.71 10.48
CA ARG A 290 -8.08 23.09 11.36
C ARG A 290 -6.96 23.64 10.50
N ASN A 291 -6.61 24.91 10.65
CA ASN A 291 -5.45 25.56 10.04
C ASN A 291 -4.42 25.87 11.13
N ARG A 292 -3.13 25.73 10.83
CA ARG A 292 -2.01 26.00 11.75
C ARG A 292 -1.44 27.41 11.59
N GLU A 293 -1.90 28.13 10.57
CA GLU A 293 -1.49 29.48 10.22
C GLU A 293 -2.72 30.33 9.86
N LYS A 294 -2.52 31.60 9.51
CA LYS A 294 -3.62 32.50 9.17
C LYS A 294 -4.18 32.20 7.78
N ALA A 295 -5.44 31.74 7.68
CA ALA A 295 -6.01 31.28 6.42
C ALA A 295 -7.50 31.59 6.24
N ARG A 296 -7.92 31.71 4.97
CA ARG A 296 -9.30 31.86 4.49
C ARG A 296 -9.86 30.50 4.08
N ILE A 297 -11.12 30.21 4.41
CA ILE A 297 -11.81 28.98 4.04
C ILE A 297 -12.94 29.28 3.06
N ASP A 298 -13.04 28.51 1.97
CA ASP A 298 -14.12 28.50 0.97
C ASP A 298 -14.62 27.07 0.80
N ALA A 299 -15.64 26.70 1.60
CA ALA A 299 -16.28 25.40 1.55
C ALA A 299 -17.46 25.42 0.57
N ARG A 300 -17.51 24.43 -0.32
CA ARG A 300 -18.51 24.27 -1.39
C ARG A 300 -19.09 22.87 -1.34
N LEU A 301 -20.41 22.76 -1.44
CA LEU A 301 -21.12 21.50 -1.57
C LEU A 301 -21.56 21.35 -3.02
N LEU A 302 -21.15 20.28 -3.68
CA LEU A 302 -21.32 20.03 -5.12
C LEU A 302 -22.05 18.71 -5.37
N ARG A 303 -22.82 18.61 -6.46
CA ARG A 303 -23.33 17.33 -6.98
C ARG A 303 -23.32 17.38 -8.50
N GLY A 304 -22.60 16.46 -9.15
CA GLY A 304 -22.40 16.50 -10.61
C GLY A 304 -21.86 17.86 -11.09
N GLY A 305 -20.89 18.43 -10.37
CA GLY A 305 -20.33 19.77 -10.66
C GLY A 305 -21.19 20.97 -10.23
N LYS A 306 -22.52 20.80 -10.02
CA LYS A 306 -23.42 21.89 -9.63
C LYS A 306 -23.24 22.31 -8.17
N LEU A 307 -23.09 23.62 -7.92
CA LEU A 307 -23.00 24.19 -6.57
C LEU A 307 -24.36 24.17 -5.86
N LEU A 308 -24.43 23.45 -4.74
CA LEU A 308 -25.63 23.29 -3.92
C LEU A 308 -25.64 24.20 -2.70
N ALA A 309 -24.47 24.47 -2.11
CA ALA A 309 -24.29 25.36 -0.98
C ALA A 309 -22.83 25.83 -0.89
N ARG A 310 -22.60 26.99 -0.28
CA ARG A 310 -21.26 27.54 -0.09
C ARG A 310 -21.14 28.30 1.23
N LYS A 311 -19.97 28.24 1.86
CA LYS A 311 -19.59 29.13 2.95
C LYS A 311 -18.15 29.58 2.75
N ARG A 312 -17.96 30.90 2.65
CA ARG A 312 -16.64 31.55 2.63
C ARG A 312 -16.44 32.34 3.92
N THR A 313 -15.20 32.39 4.41
CA THR A 313 -14.81 33.16 5.60
C THR A 313 -13.92 34.35 5.20
N GLY A 314 -13.65 35.24 6.16
CA GLY A 314 -12.48 36.13 6.09
C GLY A 314 -11.20 35.36 6.40
N MET A 315 -10.10 36.07 6.59
CA MET A 315 -8.85 35.48 7.07
C MET A 315 -8.99 35.13 8.56
N LEU A 316 -8.74 33.87 8.92
CA LEU A 316 -8.89 33.36 10.28
C LEU A 316 -7.52 33.03 10.86
N ALA A 317 -7.31 33.27 12.15
CA ALA A 317 -6.10 32.84 12.84
C ALA A 317 -5.98 31.30 12.85
N ALA A 318 -4.79 30.79 13.17
CA ALA A 318 -4.57 29.38 13.43
C ALA A 318 -5.60 28.86 14.46
N GLY A 319 -6.17 27.68 14.21
CA GLY A 319 -7.21 27.12 15.09
C GLY A 319 -8.18 26.21 14.36
N ARG A 320 -9.32 25.93 15.02
CA ARG A 320 -10.41 25.09 14.47
C ARG A 320 -11.61 25.97 14.16
N HIS A 321 -12.04 25.97 12.90
CA HIS A 321 -13.08 26.87 12.41
C HIS A 321 -14.19 26.10 11.69
N PRO A 322 -15.46 26.20 12.16
CA PRO A 322 -16.58 25.55 11.49
C PRO A 322 -17.12 26.39 10.32
N ALA A 323 -17.01 25.86 9.10
CA ALA A 323 -17.70 26.35 7.93
C ALA A 323 -19.09 25.70 7.83
N ASN A 324 -20.12 26.47 8.16
CA ASN A 324 -21.52 26.04 8.15
C ASN A 324 -22.18 26.29 6.79
N LEU A 325 -22.32 25.23 5.97
CA LEU A 325 -23.04 25.29 4.69
C LEU A 325 -24.53 25.01 4.92
N ARG A 326 -25.38 26.01 4.65
CA ARG A 326 -26.84 25.86 4.70
C ARG A 326 -27.32 25.23 3.40
N VAL A 327 -28.05 24.12 3.49
CA VAL A 327 -28.58 23.41 2.32
C VAL A 327 -29.99 23.92 2.02
N GLY A 328 -30.21 24.39 0.79
CA GLY A 328 -31.50 24.92 0.36
C GLY A 328 -32.64 23.90 0.44
N ARG A 329 -33.89 24.38 0.57
CA ARG A 329 -35.08 23.51 0.68
C ARG A 329 -35.30 22.64 -0.57
N ASN A 330 -34.94 23.16 -1.75
CA ASN A 330 -35.14 22.49 -3.04
C ASN A 330 -33.99 21.51 -3.40
N VAL A 331 -32.97 21.38 -2.55
CA VAL A 331 -31.87 20.44 -2.78
C VAL A 331 -32.27 19.04 -2.33
N ALA A 332 -32.31 18.08 -3.25
CA ALA A 332 -32.61 16.69 -2.92
C ALA A 332 -31.56 16.07 -1.97
N ALA A 333 -32.01 15.15 -1.11
CA ALA A 333 -31.12 14.35 -0.26
C ALA A 333 -30.21 13.43 -1.11
N GLY A 334 -29.18 12.85 -0.49
CA GLY A 334 -28.28 11.90 -1.17
C GLY A 334 -26.84 12.42 -1.31
N SER A 335 -26.03 11.68 -2.06
CA SER A 335 -24.58 11.91 -2.18
C SER A 335 -24.25 13.28 -2.78
N ALA A 336 -23.18 13.88 -2.28
CA ALA A 336 -22.61 15.15 -2.73
C ALA A 336 -21.11 15.16 -2.40
N VAL A 337 -20.37 16.09 -3.02
CA VAL A 337 -18.95 16.34 -2.75
C VAL A 337 -18.83 17.64 -1.97
N LEU A 338 -18.21 17.60 -0.81
CA LEU A 338 -17.77 18.78 -0.07
C LEU A 338 -16.34 19.11 -0.54
N LYS A 339 -16.16 20.22 -1.25
CA LYS A 339 -14.87 20.78 -1.66
C LYS A 339 -14.54 21.99 -0.78
N VAL A 340 -13.51 21.88 0.05
CA VAL A 340 -13.03 22.93 0.94
C VAL A 340 -11.72 23.47 0.39
N ILE A 341 -11.69 24.75 0.05
CA ILE A 341 -10.50 25.45 -0.42
C ILE A 341 -10.01 26.32 0.74
N VAL A 342 -8.77 26.12 1.18
CA VAL A 342 -8.12 26.94 2.19
C VAL A 342 -7.03 27.75 1.52
N THR A 343 -6.97 29.05 1.78
CA THR A 343 -6.00 29.97 1.18
C THR A 343 -5.29 30.72 2.29
N ASP A 344 -3.96 30.64 2.38
CA ASP A 344 -3.21 31.35 3.41
C ASP A 344 -3.09 32.86 3.10
N SER A 345 -2.20 33.55 3.82
CA SER A 345 -1.96 34.98 3.62
C SER A 345 -1.00 35.27 2.45
N ALA A 346 -0.18 34.29 2.03
CA ALA A 346 0.71 34.37 0.88
C ALA A 346 -0.02 34.12 -0.45
N GLY A 347 -1.23 33.56 -0.40
CA GLY A 347 -2.05 33.24 -1.56
C GLY A 347 -1.98 31.77 -1.98
N ASN A 348 -1.21 30.94 -1.27
CA ASN A 348 -1.15 29.51 -1.52
C ASN A 348 -2.50 28.87 -1.23
N ARG A 349 -2.80 27.73 -1.86
CA ARG A 349 -4.12 27.10 -1.79
C ARG A 349 -4.04 25.62 -1.54
N LYS A 350 -4.82 25.15 -0.56
CA LYS A 350 -5.06 23.72 -0.31
C LYS A 350 -6.52 23.38 -0.60
N VAL A 351 -6.75 22.35 -1.40
CA VAL A 351 -8.09 21.87 -1.75
C VAL A 351 -8.31 20.51 -1.10
N ILE A 352 -9.38 20.39 -0.31
CA ILE A 352 -9.76 19.16 0.38
C ILE A 352 -11.13 18.76 -0.13
N GLN A 353 -11.27 17.55 -0.66
CA GLN A 353 -12.56 17.02 -1.11
C GLN A 353 -12.99 15.83 -0.26
N ARG A 354 -14.30 15.75 0.04
CA ARG A 354 -14.88 14.61 0.76
C ARG A 354 -16.28 14.31 0.26
N ARG A 355 -16.58 13.04 -0.01
CA ARG A 355 -17.96 12.59 -0.28
C ARG A 355 -18.77 12.72 1.02
N VAL A 356 -19.95 13.33 0.92
CA VAL A 356 -20.86 13.58 2.05
C VAL A 356 -22.29 13.26 1.62
N ARG A 357 -23.15 12.94 2.60
CA ARG A 357 -24.57 12.69 2.35
C ARG A 357 -25.42 13.88 2.80
N ILE A 358 -26.16 14.49 1.88
CA ILE A 358 -27.17 15.48 2.23
C ILE A 358 -28.33 14.75 2.91
N PRO A 359 -28.70 15.13 4.15
CA PRO A 359 -29.77 14.43 4.87
C PRO A 359 -31.14 14.70 4.22
N ARG A 360 -32.05 13.74 4.40
CA ARG A 360 -33.47 13.97 4.10
C ARG A 360 -34.00 15.11 4.97
N ARG A 361 -34.94 15.88 4.42
CA ARG A 361 -35.62 16.93 5.18
C ARG A 361 -36.50 16.25 6.22
N LYS A 362 -36.29 16.58 7.49
CA LYS A 362 -37.24 16.23 8.55
C LYS A 362 -38.36 17.27 8.51
N SER A 363 -39.60 16.81 8.52
CA SER A 363 -40.79 17.62 8.82
C SER A 363 -41.09 17.61 10.30
#